data_AF-A0A2M7DXH2-F1
#
_entry.id   AF-A0A2M7DXH2-F1
#
_cell.length_a   1.000
_cell.length_b   1.000
_cell.length_c   1.000
_cell.angle_alpha   90.00
_cell.angle_beta   90.00
_cell.angle_gamma   90.00
#
_symmetry.space_group_name_H-M   'P 1'
#
loop_
_entity.id
_entity.type
_entity.pdbx_description
1 polymer ?
#
loop_
_entity_poly.entity_id
_entity_poly.type
_entity_poly.pdbx_seq_one_letter_code
_entity_poly.pdbx_strand_id
1 'polypeptide(L)'
;VLGICLGMQLMCKKSEEGTVPGLSWIDAEVIRFRNSDLFPDMRIPNIGWNDLKFEKKSKLFTDIDDPKFYFLHSYHLNINKSDIILTTSHYHYDFISAIEQDNILGVQFHPEKSHKYGMKLLKNFVELY
;
A
#
# COMPACT_ATOMS: atom_id res chain seq x y z
N VAL A 1 2.80 -13.65 5.58
CA VAL A 1 3.54 -13.09 4.42
C VAL A 1 3.35 -11.59 4.39
N LEU A 2 4.41 -10.82 4.14
CA LEU A 2 4.35 -9.38 3.93
C LEU A 2 4.85 -9.03 2.52
N GLY A 3 3.96 -8.53 1.67
CA GLY A 3 4.29 -7.96 0.36
C GLY A 3 4.65 -6.48 0.49
N ILE A 4 5.75 -6.07 -0.14
CA ILE A 4 6.22 -4.68 -0.11
C ILE A 4 6.22 -4.11 -1.53
N CYS A 5 5.56 -2.97 -1.74
CA CYS A 5 5.42 -2.28 -3.02
C CYS A 5 4.92 -3.23 -4.13
N LEU A 6 5.77 -3.58 -5.11
CA LEU A 6 5.44 -4.58 -6.13
C LEU A 6 5.01 -5.92 -5.52
N GLY A 7 5.58 -6.32 -4.38
CA GLY A 7 5.18 -7.54 -3.67
C GLY A 7 3.71 -7.53 -3.26
N MET A 8 3.17 -6.38 -2.81
CA MET A 8 1.73 -6.22 -2.54
C MET A 8 0.90 -6.28 -3.83
N GLN A 9 1.39 -5.65 -4.90
CA GLN A 9 0.71 -5.62 -6.20
C GLN A 9 0.62 -7.02 -6.84
N LEU A 10 1.66 -7.83 -6.71
CA LEU A 10 1.69 -9.21 -7.21
C LEU A 10 0.65 -10.12 -6.53
N MET A 11 0.16 -9.77 -5.33
CA MET A 11 -0.91 -10.53 -4.66
C MET A 11 -2.28 -10.41 -5.35
N CYS A 12 -2.45 -9.39 -6.19
CA CYS A 12 -3.69 -9.09 -6.91
C CYS A 12 -3.88 -9.98 -8.14
N LYS A 13 -5.00 -9.85 -8.84
CA LYS A 13 -5.30 -10.65 -10.05
C LYS A 13 -4.45 -10.27 -11.26
N LYS A 14 -4.21 -8.98 -11.46
CA LYS A 14 -3.48 -8.41 -12.61
C LYS A 14 -3.08 -6.96 -12.33
N SER A 15 -2.20 -6.42 -13.17
CA SER A 15 -1.76 -5.02 -13.15
C SER A 15 -1.86 -4.42 -14.55
N GLU A 16 -2.28 -3.16 -14.66
CA GLU A 16 -2.18 -2.38 -15.90
C GLU A 16 -0.73 -2.21 -16.38
N GLU A 17 0.27 -2.41 -15.51
CA GLU A 17 1.70 -2.36 -15.88
C GLU A 17 2.15 -3.56 -16.73
N GLY A 18 1.39 -4.66 -16.74
CA GLY A 18 1.78 -5.90 -17.41
C GLY A 18 0.60 -6.70 -17.97
N THR A 19 0.91 -7.85 -18.57
CA THR A 19 -0.10 -8.71 -19.23
C THR A 19 -0.26 -10.08 -18.57
N VAL A 20 0.64 -10.42 -17.63
CA VAL A 20 0.64 -11.72 -16.94
C VAL A 20 -0.25 -11.65 -15.69
N PRO A 21 -1.01 -12.73 -15.37
CA PRO A 21 -1.75 -12.80 -14.12
C PRO A 21 -0.85 -12.67 -12.89
N GLY A 22 -1.36 -12.01 -11.85
CA GLY A 22 -0.77 -12.04 -10.52
C GLY A 22 -1.17 -13.30 -9.75
N LEU A 23 -0.80 -13.36 -8.48
CA LEU A 23 -1.03 -14.52 -7.61
C LEU A 23 -2.52 -14.75 -7.30
N SER A 24 -3.36 -13.73 -7.52
CA SER A 24 -4.82 -13.78 -7.29
C SER A 24 -5.19 -14.20 -5.86
N TRP A 25 -4.34 -13.88 -4.88
CA TRP A 25 -4.64 -14.09 -3.46
C TRP A 25 -5.64 -13.07 -2.93
N ILE A 26 -5.61 -11.87 -3.52
CA ILE A 26 -6.54 -10.78 -3.22
C ILE A 26 -7.38 -10.51 -4.46
N ASP A 27 -8.70 -10.40 -4.28
CA ASP A 27 -9.62 -9.99 -5.32
C ASP A 27 -9.50 -8.47 -5.58
N ALA A 28 -8.42 -8.08 -6.24
CA ALA A 28 -8.13 -6.70 -6.59
C ALA A 28 -7.40 -6.62 -7.94
N GLU A 29 -7.41 -5.43 -8.52
CA GLU A 29 -6.61 -5.08 -9.68
C GLU A 29 -5.62 -3.97 -9.32
N VAL A 30 -4.53 -3.85 -10.06
CA VAL A 30 -3.56 -2.77 -9.89
C VAL A 30 -3.65 -1.83 -11.09
N ILE A 31 -3.97 -0.56 -10.83
CA ILE A 31 -4.23 0.45 -11.86
C ILE A 31 -3.21 1.58 -11.76
N ARG A 32 -2.96 2.27 -12.88
CA ARG A 32 -2.07 3.42 -12.92
C ARG A 32 -2.75 4.63 -12.30
N PHE A 33 -1.99 5.46 -11.59
CA PHE A 33 -2.43 6.81 -11.30
C PHE A 33 -2.76 7.52 -12.62
N ARG A 34 -3.91 8.18 -12.70
CA ARG A 34 -4.35 8.93 -13.88
C ARG A 34 -4.31 10.43 -13.59
N ASN A 35 -3.64 11.17 -14.46
CA ASN A 35 -3.83 12.61 -14.53
C ASN A 35 -5.27 12.85 -15.00
N SER A 36 -6.00 13.71 -14.29
CA SER A 36 -7.35 14.14 -14.69
C SER A 36 -7.33 15.64 -14.88
N ASP A 37 -8.32 16.20 -15.57
CA ASP A 37 -8.47 17.65 -15.73
C ASP A 37 -8.59 18.37 -14.38
N LEU A 38 -8.97 17.65 -13.32
CA LEU A 38 -9.02 18.14 -11.94
C LEU A 38 -7.62 18.29 -11.31
N PHE A 39 -6.62 17.55 -11.82
CA PHE A 39 -5.25 17.52 -11.31
C PHE A 39 -4.22 17.60 -12.45
N PRO A 40 -4.18 18.71 -13.21
CA PRO A 40 -3.31 18.84 -14.39
C PRO A 40 -1.81 18.78 -14.04
N ASP A 41 -1.44 19.21 -12.83
CA ASP A 41 -0.04 19.23 -12.36
C ASP A 41 0.37 17.96 -11.61
N MET A 42 -0.47 16.92 -11.59
CA MET A 42 -0.13 15.64 -10.94
C MET A 42 1.10 15.03 -11.61
N ARG A 43 2.17 14.87 -10.83
CA ARG A 43 3.39 14.20 -11.26
C ARG A 43 3.26 12.71 -10.96
N ILE A 44 3.75 11.87 -11.88
CA ILE A 44 3.76 10.42 -11.68
C ILE A 44 5.19 9.94 -11.93
N PRO A 45 5.78 9.11 -11.06
CA PRO A 45 5.16 8.42 -9.91
C PRO A 45 4.82 9.30 -8.70
N ASN A 46 4.00 8.76 -7.79
CA ASN A 46 3.91 9.25 -6.42
C ASN A 46 5.26 9.04 -5.75
N ILE A 47 5.98 10.12 -5.46
CA ILE A 47 7.30 10.10 -4.81
C ILE A 47 7.25 10.95 -3.54
N GLY A 48 7.59 10.35 -2.41
CA GLY A 48 7.82 11.09 -1.18
C GLY A 48 7.18 10.46 0.04
N TRP A 49 7.06 11.26 1.09
CA TRP A 49 6.51 10.85 2.37
C TRP A 49 5.03 11.17 2.42
N ASN A 50 4.19 10.17 2.66
CA ASN A 50 2.77 10.36 2.91
C ASN A 50 2.39 9.86 4.30
N ASP A 51 1.36 10.50 4.87
CA ASP A 51 0.69 10.05 6.08
C ASP A 51 -0.21 8.84 5.78
N LEU A 52 -0.49 8.04 6.81
CA LEU A 52 -1.45 6.94 6.74
C LEU A 52 -2.75 7.31 7.43
N LYS A 53 -3.87 7.03 6.77
CA LYS A 53 -5.20 7.03 7.37
C LYS A 53 -5.60 5.58 7.67
N PHE A 54 -5.79 5.28 8.94
CA PHE A 54 -6.13 3.93 9.40
C PHE A 54 -7.62 3.64 9.24
N GLU A 55 -7.95 2.58 8.51
CA GLU A 55 -9.34 2.11 8.36
C GLU A 55 -9.68 1.03 9.39
N LYS A 56 -8.68 0.32 9.93
CA LYS A 56 -8.81 -0.64 11.03
C LYS A 56 -7.54 -0.75 11.87
N LYS A 57 -7.64 -1.37 13.05
CA LYS A 57 -6.50 -1.69 13.92
C LYS A 57 -5.75 -2.91 13.38
N SER A 58 -4.44 -2.94 13.57
CA SER A 58 -3.57 -4.04 13.17
C SER A 58 -2.37 -4.17 14.09
N LYS A 59 -1.90 -5.40 14.31
CA LYS A 59 -0.65 -5.65 15.07
C LYS A 59 0.57 -5.12 14.31
N LEU A 60 0.47 -4.97 12.99
CA LEU A 60 1.55 -4.47 12.15
C LEU A 60 2.01 -3.05 12.57
N PHE A 61 1.07 -2.25 13.10
CA PHE A 61 1.29 -0.87 13.50
C PHE A 61 1.30 -0.65 15.03
N THR A 62 1.50 -1.71 15.82
CA THR A 62 1.62 -1.60 17.28
C THR A 62 2.78 -0.68 17.69
N ASP A 63 2.50 0.27 18.59
CA ASP A 63 3.42 1.33 19.05
C ASP A 63 4.02 2.18 17.91
N ILE A 64 3.22 2.49 16.90
CA ILE A 64 3.58 3.41 15.82
C ILE A 64 2.57 4.56 15.78
N ASP A 65 2.91 5.68 16.41
CA ASP A 65 2.08 6.88 16.45
C ASP A 65 2.36 7.79 15.23
N ASP A 66 1.29 8.22 14.55
CA ASP A 66 1.28 9.11 13.38
C ASP A 66 2.44 8.88 12.39
N PRO A 67 2.54 7.67 11.80
CA PRO A 67 3.66 7.35 10.94
C PRO A 67 3.60 8.07 9.60
N LYS A 68 4.78 8.41 9.10
CA LYS A 68 5.01 8.76 7.70
C LYS A 68 5.82 7.64 7.05
N PHE A 69 5.41 7.23 5.85
CA PHE A 69 6.14 6.24 5.07
C PHE A 69 6.53 6.78 3.70
N TYR A 70 7.62 6.25 3.15
CA TYR A 70 8.15 6.63 1.85
C TYR A 70 7.51 5.80 0.73
N PHE A 71 6.95 6.50 -0.25
CA PHE A 71 6.30 5.95 -1.45
C PHE A 71 7.11 6.28 -2.71
N LEU A 72 7.15 5.33 -3.65
CA LEU A 72 7.74 5.48 -4.98
C LEU A 72 7.04 4.53 -5.94
N HIS A 73 5.90 4.93 -6.51
CA HIS A 73 5.11 4.06 -7.40
C HIS A 73 4.19 4.85 -8.35
N SER A 74 3.97 4.29 -9.55
CA SER A 74 3.02 4.85 -10.54
C SER A 74 1.67 4.14 -10.55
N TYR A 75 1.56 2.98 -9.89
CA TYR A 75 0.38 2.14 -9.87
C TYR A 75 -0.05 1.86 -8.43
N HIS A 76 -1.34 1.68 -8.19
CA HIS A 76 -1.89 1.38 -6.88
C HIS A 76 -3.03 0.38 -7.00
N LEU A 77 -3.39 -0.25 -5.88
CA LEU A 77 -4.50 -1.19 -5.84
C LEU A 77 -5.83 -0.46 -6.06
N ASN A 78 -6.70 -1.13 -6.80
CA ASN A 78 -8.11 -0.82 -6.98
C ASN A 78 -8.90 -2.06 -6.58
N ILE A 79 -9.61 -1.94 -5.47
CA ILE A 79 -10.55 -2.92 -4.95
C ILE A 79 -11.78 -2.18 -4.47
N ASN A 80 -12.94 -2.81 -4.63
CA ASN A 80 -14.15 -2.30 -3.99
C ASN A 80 -13.98 -2.27 -2.47
N LYS A 81 -14.86 -1.55 -1.77
CA LYS A 81 -14.83 -1.46 -0.31
C LYS A 81 -14.80 -2.87 0.30
N SER A 82 -13.67 -3.21 0.90
CA SER A 82 -13.40 -4.50 1.51
C SER A 82 -12.87 -4.28 2.92
N ASP A 83 -13.25 -5.19 3.79
CA ASP A 83 -12.76 -5.41 5.15
C ASP A 83 -11.25 -5.67 5.24
N ILE A 84 -10.55 -5.92 4.12
CA ILE A 84 -9.10 -6.14 4.10
C ILE A 84 -8.29 -4.84 4.09
N ILE A 85 -8.88 -3.69 3.75
CA ILE A 85 -8.16 -2.42 3.67
C ILE A 85 -7.69 -2.04 5.08
N LEU A 86 -6.39 -1.86 5.23
CA LEU A 86 -5.78 -1.52 6.52
C LEU A 86 -5.53 -0.02 6.64
N THR A 87 -4.90 0.56 5.62
CA THR A 87 -4.68 2.01 5.54
C THR A 87 -4.92 2.55 4.14
N THR A 88 -5.36 3.80 4.09
CA THR A 88 -5.36 4.64 2.90
C THR A 88 -4.34 5.76 3.04
N SER A 89 -3.90 6.32 1.93
CA SER A 89 -3.05 7.51 1.88
C SER A 89 -3.55 8.42 0.77
N HIS A 90 -3.26 9.72 0.87
CA HIS A 90 -3.73 10.71 -0.09
C HIS A 90 -2.62 11.11 -1.05
N TYR A 91 -2.88 10.99 -2.36
CA TYR A 91 -2.04 11.55 -3.42
C TYR A 91 -2.92 12.08 -4.55
N HIS A 92 -3.37 13.33 -4.42
CA HIS A 92 -4.47 13.96 -5.19
C HIS A 92 -5.85 13.31 -4.99
N TYR A 93 -5.89 12.00 -4.83
CA TYR A 93 -7.02 11.23 -4.35
C TYR A 93 -6.54 10.11 -3.41
N ASP A 94 -7.48 9.51 -2.70
CA ASP A 94 -7.18 8.44 -1.76
C ASP A 94 -6.86 7.15 -2.52
N PHE A 95 -5.78 6.49 -2.12
CA PHE A 95 -5.37 5.19 -2.60
C PHE A 95 -5.07 4.27 -1.43
N ILE A 96 -5.10 2.97 -1.67
CA ILE A 96 -4.85 1.95 -0.64
C ILE A 96 -3.34 1.85 -0.42
N SER A 97 -2.92 2.13 0.82
CA SER A 97 -1.50 2.10 1.21
C SER A 97 -1.11 0.84 1.97
N ALA A 98 -2.06 0.15 2.60
CA ALA A 98 -1.84 -1.18 3.17
C ALA A 98 -3.11 -2.05 3.18
N ILE A 99 -2.93 -3.36 3.10
CA ILE A 99 -3.97 -4.38 3.23
C ILE A 99 -3.56 -5.46 4.23
N GLU A 100 -4.56 -6.08 4.84
CA GLU A 100 -4.39 -7.21 5.75
C GLU A 100 -5.62 -8.14 5.66
N GLN A 101 -5.37 -9.38 5.28
CA GLN A 101 -6.34 -10.48 5.26
C GLN A 101 -5.67 -11.72 5.84
N ASP A 102 -6.12 -12.16 7.03
CA ASP A 102 -5.53 -13.28 7.76
C ASP A 102 -4.00 -13.15 7.92
N ASN A 103 -3.23 -14.03 7.27
CA ASN A 103 -1.77 -14.04 7.27
C ASN A 103 -1.15 -13.36 6.02
N ILE A 104 -1.95 -12.70 5.20
CA ILE A 104 -1.54 -11.99 3.99
C ILE A 104 -1.58 -10.49 4.26
N LEU A 105 -0.39 -9.88 4.35
CA LEU A 105 -0.21 -8.45 4.55
C LEU A 105 0.45 -7.84 3.32
N GLY A 106 0.05 -6.63 2.97
CA GLY A 106 0.65 -5.89 1.87
C GLY A 106 0.78 -4.42 2.23
N VAL A 107 1.93 -3.82 1.93
CA VAL A 107 2.16 -2.38 2.07
C VAL A 107 2.66 -1.80 0.74
N GLN A 108 2.08 -0.68 0.31
CA GLN A 108 2.45 -0.03 -0.94
C GLN A 108 3.72 0.82 -0.79
N PHE A 109 3.96 1.33 0.42
CA PHE A 109 5.17 2.06 0.79
C PHE A 109 6.36 1.11 1.04
N HIS A 110 7.55 1.71 1.17
CA HIS A 110 8.80 1.02 1.43
C HIS A 110 9.18 1.15 2.92
N PRO A 111 8.81 0.20 3.80
CA PRO A 111 9.20 0.27 5.20
C PRO A 111 10.72 0.30 5.37
N GLU A 112 11.48 -0.39 4.54
CA GLU A 112 12.95 -0.36 4.56
C GLU A 112 13.56 1.02 4.25
N LYS A 113 12.80 1.92 3.61
CA LYS A 113 13.18 3.32 3.34
C LYS A 113 12.52 4.32 4.29
N SER A 114 11.71 3.86 5.23
CA SER A 114 10.85 4.71 6.08
C SER A 114 11.41 4.95 7.49
N HIS A 115 12.74 4.87 7.65
CA HIS A 115 13.46 5.10 8.90
C HIS A 115 12.88 4.36 10.11
N LYS A 116 12.68 5.06 11.24
CA LYS A 116 12.21 4.48 12.51
C LYS A 116 10.83 3.81 12.39
N TYR A 117 9.91 4.39 11.60
CA TYR A 117 8.56 3.86 11.41
C TYR A 117 8.61 2.55 10.64
N GLY A 118 9.38 2.56 9.57
CA GLY A 118 9.72 1.38 8.77
C GLY A 118 10.31 0.22 9.57
N MET A 119 11.35 0.52 10.35
CA MET A 119 12.02 -0.48 11.18
C MET A 119 11.08 -1.09 12.23
N LYS A 120 10.27 -0.25 12.90
CA LYS A 120 9.30 -0.74 13.89
C LYS A 120 8.21 -1.59 13.24
N LEU A 121 7.72 -1.23 12.05
CA LEU A 121 6.76 -2.04 11.29
C LEU A 121 7.33 -3.42 10.94
N LEU A 122 8.57 -3.47 10.44
CA LEU A 122 9.23 -4.73 10.11
C LEU A 122 9.46 -5.59 11.36
N LYS A 123 9.85 -4.97 12.48
CA LYS A 123 9.95 -5.65 13.77
C LYS A 123 8.62 -6.23 14.21
N ASN A 124 7.54 -5.44 14.17
CA ASN A 124 6.19 -5.89 14.51
C ASN A 124 5.74 -7.06 13.61
N PHE A 125 6.06 -7.02 12.32
CA PHE A 125 5.77 -8.13 11.42
C PHE A 125 6.46 -9.43 11.87
N VAL A 126 7.75 -9.37 12.21
CA VAL A 126 8.52 -10.57 12.64
C VAL A 126 8.07 -11.09 14.02
N GLU A 127 7.67 -10.20 14.93
CA GLU A 127 7.36 -10.58 16.31
C GLU A 127 5.89 -10.96 16.54
N LEU A 128 4.97 -10.46 15.73
CA LEU A 128 3.53 -10.54 15.99
C LEU A 128 2.71 -11.35 14.96
N TYR A 129 3.35 -11.80 13.87
CA TYR A 129 2.77 -12.62 12.78
C TYR A 129 3.65 -13.83 12.47
#